data_AF-A0AAU3D479-F1
#
_entry.id   AF-A0AAU3D479-F1
#
_cell.length_a   1.000
_cell.length_b   1.000
_cell.length_c   1.000
_cell.angle_alpha   90.00
_cell.angle_beta   90.00
_cell.angle_gamma   90.00
#
_symmetry.space_group_name_H-M   'P 1'
#
loop_
_entity.id
_entity.type
_entity.pdbx_description
1 polymer ?
#
loop_
_entity_poly.entity_id
_entity_poly.type
_entity_poly.pdbx_seq_one_letter_code
_entity_poly.pdbx_strand_id
1 'polypeptide(L)'
;MVTKALLTLGGGALIFTCVNVTRFGVSHEIPWYIAWMLDPLASLALITVLYVDGVLAEHGGDYKPGGWPFLLRWTAGLSTWVMNCWTSLYPDGHFHFIPQKPDAGGILLHSVAPALLILLAEAATGYRKYATRRRGELTAIIATFESAKATERETAEKRAREEAEREAAAKREEAEREAAAKREEAEREAAAKRQEAQREADRRERAENARLENERRQAEIEAASRARREEIEAERERLALTERTAEIEATRRKTEAEIEDRRLREQWEREQAERDREAARQAEIVKAEAQAEALRKEAEAQAEALRKEAEAAAEAERIRAEAEARALEEAEKIKRQRALERAAAKSRGTSESAGARASISSGRTSESGVALSAVPALTASENGGRVPREVREKQRDEAERYIAKCSLSGIAPDLERLANQYGKGETWVGDRVRTAKRRLAEEDGFEESVIADALDVFEDDSDSAGAA
;
A
#
# COMPACT_ATOMS: atom_id res chain seq x y z
N MET A 1 -3.11 -23.18 -12.34
CA MET A 1 -3.59 -24.23 -13.28
C MET A 1 -4.24 -25.44 -12.57
N VAL A 2 -3.57 -26.07 -11.59
CA VAL A 2 -3.99 -27.33 -10.93
C VAL A 2 -5.51 -27.47 -10.71
N THR A 3 -6.17 -26.49 -10.08
CA THR A 3 -7.62 -26.53 -9.80
C THR A 3 -8.49 -26.79 -11.03
N LYS A 4 -8.14 -26.22 -12.20
CA LYS A 4 -8.89 -26.45 -13.45
C LYS A 4 -8.75 -27.90 -13.92
N ALA A 5 -7.55 -28.49 -13.81
CA ALA A 5 -7.30 -29.89 -14.16
C ALA A 5 -8.01 -30.88 -13.21
N LEU A 6 -8.02 -30.59 -11.90
CA LEU A 6 -8.78 -31.38 -10.91
C LEU A 6 -10.28 -31.35 -11.21
N LEU A 7 -10.83 -30.19 -11.57
CA LEU A 7 -12.24 -30.03 -11.93
C LEU A 7 -12.61 -30.74 -13.23
N THR A 8 -11.77 -30.70 -14.27
CA THR A 8 -12.05 -31.41 -15.53
C THR A 8 -11.95 -32.93 -15.38
N LEU A 9 -10.95 -33.42 -14.62
CA LEU A 9 -10.81 -34.87 -14.36
C LEU A 9 -11.95 -35.39 -13.47
N GLY A 10 -12.29 -34.66 -12.41
CA GLY A 10 -13.44 -34.98 -11.55
C GLY A 10 -14.75 -34.98 -12.32
N GLY A 11 -15.05 -33.91 -13.09
CA GLY A 11 -16.26 -33.82 -13.90
C GLY A 11 -16.37 -34.93 -14.95
N GLY A 12 -15.27 -35.28 -15.63
CA GLY A 12 -15.25 -36.40 -16.58
C GLY A 12 -15.54 -37.74 -15.93
N ALA A 13 -14.96 -38.00 -14.75
CA ALA A 13 -15.22 -39.24 -14.00
C ALA A 13 -16.66 -39.30 -13.45
N LEU A 14 -17.23 -38.17 -12.99
CA LEU A 14 -18.62 -38.09 -12.53
C LEU A 14 -19.64 -38.32 -13.66
N ILE A 15 -19.37 -37.85 -14.88
CA ILE A 15 -20.22 -38.15 -16.05
C ILE A 15 -20.17 -39.64 -16.37
N PHE A 16 -19.01 -40.28 -16.24
CA PHE A 16 -18.85 -41.73 -16.45
C PHE A 16 -19.57 -42.57 -15.38
N THR A 17 -19.46 -42.23 -14.10
CA THR A 17 -20.21 -42.92 -13.03
C THR A 17 -21.71 -42.77 -13.23
N CYS A 18 -22.18 -41.56 -13.55
CA CYS A 18 -23.60 -41.28 -13.77
C CYS A 18 -24.20 -42.13 -14.90
N VAL A 19 -23.50 -42.29 -16.03
CA VAL A 19 -23.95 -43.13 -17.15
C VAL A 19 -24.01 -44.61 -16.77
N ASN A 20 -23.03 -45.12 -16.01
CA ASN A 20 -23.01 -46.51 -15.56
C ASN A 20 -24.11 -46.79 -14.51
N VAL A 21 -24.25 -45.92 -13.51
CA VAL A 21 -25.30 -46.01 -12.48
C VAL A 21 -26.70 -45.90 -13.08
N THR A 22 -26.91 -45.01 -14.05
CA THR A 22 -28.20 -44.91 -14.78
C THR A 22 -28.53 -46.22 -15.50
N ARG A 23 -27.54 -46.83 -16.19
CA ARG A 23 -27.71 -48.13 -16.86
C ARG A 23 -28.02 -49.26 -15.89
N PHE A 24 -27.29 -49.34 -14.77
CA PHE A 24 -27.52 -50.31 -13.71
C PHE A 24 -28.93 -50.17 -13.08
N GLY A 25 -29.40 -48.94 -12.85
CA GLY A 25 -30.75 -48.72 -12.34
C GLY A 25 -31.83 -49.17 -13.34
N VAL A 26 -31.69 -48.80 -14.61
CA VAL A 26 -32.62 -49.21 -15.68
C VAL A 26 -32.64 -50.73 -15.88
N SER A 27 -31.52 -51.44 -15.66
CA SER A 27 -31.49 -52.92 -15.73
C SER A 27 -32.11 -53.62 -14.52
N HIS A 28 -32.48 -52.88 -13.47
CA HIS A 28 -33.17 -53.38 -12.26
C HIS A 28 -34.57 -52.75 -12.12
N GLU A 29 -35.23 -52.50 -13.25
CA GLU A 29 -36.59 -51.95 -13.36
C GLU A 29 -36.81 -50.56 -12.71
N ILE A 30 -35.74 -49.88 -12.27
CA ILE A 30 -35.83 -48.53 -11.71
C ILE A 30 -36.20 -47.56 -12.85
N PRO A 31 -37.27 -46.74 -12.71
CA PRO A 31 -37.64 -45.74 -13.70
C PRO A 31 -36.46 -44.82 -14.05
N TRP A 32 -36.21 -44.63 -15.35
CA TRP A 32 -34.97 -44.01 -15.86
C TRP A 32 -34.65 -42.63 -15.26
N TYR A 33 -35.68 -41.85 -14.91
CA TYR A 33 -35.54 -40.54 -14.27
C TYR A 33 -35.04 -40.63 -12.82
N ILE A 34 -35.41 -41.68 -12.08
CA ILE A 34 -34.85 -41.97 -10.74
C ILE A 34 -33.42 -42.50 -10.87
N ALA A 35 -33.19 -43.40 -11.83
CA ALA A 35 -31.87 -43.98 -12.10
C ALA A 35 -30.82 -42.90 -12.47
N TRP A 36 -31.22 -41.89 -13.25
CA TRP A 36 -30.39 -40.72 -13.55
C TRP A 36 -30.07 -39.89 -12.31
N MET A 37 -31.05 -39.62 -11.44
CA MET A 37 -30.88 -38.70 -10.31
C MET A 37 -30.04 -39.24 -9.14
N LEU A 38 -29.82 -40.55 -9.06
CA LEU A 38 -29.06 -41.18 -7.96
C LEU A 38 -27.59 -40.74 -7.88
N ASP A 39 -26.83 -40.84 -8.98
CA ASP A 39 -25.39 -40.53 -8.98
C ASP A 39 -25.09 -39.03 -8.76
N PRO A 40 -25.81 -38.07 -9.39
CA PRO A 40 -25.64 -36.64 -9.12
C PRO A 40 -26.00 -36.26 -7.67
N LEU A 41 -27.00 -36.89 -7.06
CA LEU A 41 -27.40 -36.60 -5.67
C LEU A 41 -26.38 -37.15 -4.68
N ALA A 42 -25.88 -38.38 -4.88
CA ALA A 42 -24.78 -38.94 -4.09
C ALA A 42 -23.49 -38.09 -4.24
N SER A 43 -23.19 -37.65 -5.46
CA SER A 43 -22.04 -36.79 -5.76
C SER A 43 -22.16 -35.41 -5.11
N LEU A 44 -23.35 -34.79 -5.13
CA LEU A 44 -23.60 -33.51 -4.46
C LEU A 44 -23.45 -33.64 -2.93
N ALA A 45 -23.94 -34.73 -2.34
CA ALA A 45 -23.75 -35.01 -0.92
C ALA A 45 -22.26 -35.17 -0.57
N LEU A 46 -21.49 -35.90 -1.39
CA LEU A 46 -20.04 -36.06 -1.22
C LEU A 46 -19.30 -34.72 -1.34
N ILE A 47 -19.66 -33.88 -2.33
CA ILE A 47 -19.12 -32.52 -2.51
C ILE A 47 -19.45 -31.65 -1.29
N THR A 48 -20.67 -31.72 -0.77
CA THR A 48 -21.10 -30.97 0.42
C THR A 48 -20.30 -31.40 1.66
N VAL A 49 -20.10 -32.70 1.89
CA VAL A 49 -19.26 -33.21 3.00
C VAL A 49 -17.78 -32.83 2.83
N LEU A 50 -17.25 -32.80 1.60
CA LEU A 50 -15.90 -32.32 1.29
C LEU A 50 -15.75 -30.81 1.45
N TYR A 51 -16.81 -30.03 1.23
CA TYR A 51 -16.83 -28.58 1.44
C TYR A 51 -16.92 -28.24 2.93
N VAL A 52 -17.86 -28.83 3.67
CA VAL A 52 -18.07 -28.57 5.10
C VAL A 52 -16.85 -28.97 5.94
N ASP A 53 -16.21 -30.11 5.68
CA ASP A 53 -14.95 -30.51 6.34
C ASP A 53 -13.79 -29.54 6.01
N GLY A 54 -13.80 -28.94 4.82
CA GLY A 54 -12.86 -27.89 4.44
C GLY A 54 -13.10 -26.58 5.21
N VAL A 55 -14.35 -26.12 5.25
CA VAL A 55 -14.75 -24.89 5.96
C VAL A 55 -14.51 -25.02 7.47
N LEU A 56 -14.83 -26.17 8.07
CA LEU A 56 -14.53 -26.45 9.49
C LEU A 56 -13.03 -26.44 9.78
N ALA A 57 -12.19 -26.94 8.85
CA ALA A 57 -10.74 -26.89 8.96
C ALA A 57 -10.16 -25.46 8.78
N GLU A 58 -10.86 -24.54 8.11
CA GLU A 58 -10.47 -23.13 8.03
C GLU A 58 -10.88 -22.31 9.26
N HIS A 59 -11.93 -22.71 9.99
CA HIS A 59 -12.43 -21.96 11.16
C HIS A 59 -11.62 -22.16 12.46
N GLY A 60 -10.49 -22.86 12.41
CA GLY A 60 -9.34 -22.61 13.29
C GLY A 60 -9.45 -22.96 14.78
N GLY A 61 -10.54 -23.55 15.26
CA GLY A 61 -10.64 -24.05 16.64
C GLY A 61 -9.98 -25.41 16.86
N ASP A 62 -9.94 -25.91 18.10
CA ASP A 62 -9.47 -27.25 18.51
C ASP A 62 -10.34 -28.43 17.99
N TYR A 63 -11.03 -28.24 16.87
CA TYR A 63 -11.85 -29.25 16.22
C TYR A 63 -10.95 -30.35 15.62
N LYS A 64 -10.63 -31.35 16.43
CA LYS A 64 -10.06 -32.63 15.97
C LYS A 64 -11.04 -33.23 14.97
N PRO A 65 -10.70 -33.34 13.67
CA PRO A 65 -11.62 -33.90 12.68
C PRO A 65 -11.84 -35.37 13.03
N GLY A 66 -13.05 -35.71 13.48
CA GLY A 66 -13.41 -37.09 13.79
C GLY A 66 -13.30 -38.00 12.56
N GLY A 67 -13.27 -39.32 12.77
CA GLY A 67 -13.21 -40.28 11.66
C GLY A 67 -14.40 -40.26 10.69
N TRP A 68 -15.48 -39.52 11.02
CA TRP A 68 -16.74 -39.53 10.28
C TRP A 68 -16.64 -39.04 8.82
N PRO A 69 -15.99 -37.90 8.46
CA PRO A 69 -15.91 -37.50 7.06
C PRO A 69 -15.05 -38.46 6.22
N PHE A 70 -14.03 -39.08 6.82
CA PHE A 70 -13.24 -40.15 6.19
C PHE A 70 -14.10 -41.39 5.94
N LEU A 71 -14.82 -41.86 6.97
CA LEU A 71 -15.72 -43.02 6.86
C LEU A 71 -16.81 -42.78 5.79
N LEU A 72 -17.46 -41.62 5.80
CA LEU A 72 -18.48 -41.25 4.81
C LEU A 72 -17.93 -41.25 3.37
N ARG A 73 -16.73 -40.70 3.15
CA ARG A 73 -16.07 -40.72 1.82
C ARG A 73 -15.79 -42.14 1.35
N TRP A 74 -15.24 -42.99 2.21
CA TRP A 74 -14.97 -44.39 1.87
C TRP A 74 -16.24 -45.20 1.66
N THR A 75 -17.27 -45.03 2.49
CA THR A 75 -18.57 -45.71 2.30
C THR A 75 -19.25 -45.28 0.99
N ALA A 76 -19.29 -43.97 0.69
CA ALA A 76 -19.85 -43.47 -0.57
C ALA A 76 -19.04 -43.96 -1.79
N GLY A 77 -17.70 -43.83 -1.75
CA GLY A 77 -16.83 -44.28 -2.82
C GLY A 77 -16.89 -45.78 -3.08
N LEU A 78 -16.93 -46.60 -2.03
CA LEU A 78 -17.11 -48.05 -2.14
C LEU A 78 -18.51 -48.41 -2.68
N SER A 79 -19.56 -47.69 -2.29
CA SER A 79 -20.91 -47.87 -2.84
C SER A 79 -20.95 -47.56 -4.34
N THR A 80 -20.40 -46.41 -4.76
CA THR A 80 -20.27 -46.04 -6.18
C THR A 80 -19.43 -47.04 -6.96
N TRP A 81 -18.34 -47.56 -6.38
CA TRP A 81 -17.49 -48.59 -6.99
C TRP A 81 -18.24 -49.92 -7.17
N VAL A 82 -18.96 -50.41 -6.15
CA VAL A 82 -19.78 -51.63 -6.25
C VAL A 82 -20.85 -51.48 -7.33
N MET A 83 -21.52 -50.33 -7.44
CA MET A 83 -22.51 -50.09 -8.49
C MET A 83 -21.90 -50.03 -9.89
N ASN A 84 -20.72 -49.42 -10.05
CA ASN A 84 -20.03 -49.37 -11.34
C ASN A 84 -19.51 -50.75 -11.79
N CYS A 85 -19.09 -51.60 -10.85
CA CYS A 85 -18.55 -52.92 -11.11
C CYS A 85 -19.60 -54.06 -11.06
N TRP A 86 -20.87 -53.78 -10.72
CA TRP A 86 -21.87 -54.80 -10.40
C TRP A 86 -22.02 -55.87 -11.49
N THR A 87 -22.21 -55.45 -12.73
CA THR A 87 -22.37 -56.34 -13.90
C THR A 87 -21.12 -57.18 -14.21
N SER A 88 -19.97 -56.81 -13.65
CA SER A 88 -18.71 -57.55 -13.78
C SER A 88 -18.42 -58.42 -12.56
N LEU A 89 -19.01 -58.15 -11.39
CA LEU A 89 -19.03 -59.08 -10.25
C LEU A 89 -20.07 -60.19 -10.44
N TYR A 90 -21.28 -59.82 -10.86
CA TYR A 90 -22.45 -60.70 -10.98
C TYR A 90 -22.99 -60.69 -12.43
N PRO A 91 -22.26 -61.29 -13.39
CA PRO A 91 -22.70 -61.39 -14.79
C PRO A 91 -23.92 -62.32 -14.98
N ASP A 92 -24.25 -63.10 -13.95
CA ASP A 92 -25.47 -63.91 -13.81
C ASP A 92 -26.66 -63.13 -13.23
N GLY A 93 -26.46 -61.89 -12.78
CA GLY A 93 -27.49 -61.05 -12.16
C GLY A 93 -27.91 -61.47 -10.74
N HIS A 94 -27.30 -62.50 -10.17
CA HIS A 94 -27.68 -63.04 -8.86
C HIS A 94 -26.64 -62.71 -7.79
N PHE A 95 -27.09 -62.12 -6.68
CA PHE A 95 -26.17 -61.82 -5.57
C PHE A 95 -25.67 -63.10 -4.91
N HIS A 96 -24.36 -63.27 -4.88
CA HIS A 96 -23.66 -64.39 -4.24
C HIS A 96 -22.56 -63.86 -3.33
N PHE A 97 -22.48 -64.33 -2.09
CA PHE A 97 -21.49 -63.86 -1.10
C PHE A 97 -20.03 -64.06 -1.57
N ILE A 98 -19.81 -65.05 -2.45
CA ILE A 98 -18.58 -65.21 -3.22
C ILE A 98 -18.98 -65.12 -4.71
N PRO A 99 -18.49 -64.13 -5.49
CA PRO A 99 -18.80 -63.99 -6.90
C PRO A 99 -18.40 -65.24 -7.71
N GLN A 100 -19.30 -65.75 -8.55
CA GLN A 100 -19.04 -66.90 -9.40
C GLN A 100 -18.69 -66.44 -10.82
N LYS A 101 -17.44 -66.65 -11.23
CA LYS A 101 -16.86 -66.19 -12.51
C LYS A 101 -16.93 -64.66 -12.73
N PRO A 102 -16.41 -63.83 -11.81
CA PRO A 102 -16.31 -62.39 -12.04
C PRO A 102 -15.42 -62.07 -13.26
N ASP A 103 -15.82 -61.08 -14.05
CA ASP A 103 -15.02 -60.56 -15.16
C ASP A 103 -13.96 -59.57 -14.63
N ALA A 104 -12.73 -60.06 -14.50
CA ALA A 104 -11.59 -59.25 -14.08
C ALA A 104 -11.29 -58.07 -15.03
N GLY A 105 -11.63 -58.17 -16.32
CA GLY A 105 -11.44 -57.11 -17.31
C GLY A 105 -12.44 -55.97 -17.09
N GLY A 106 -13.73 -56.29 -17.02
CA GLY A 106 -14.80 -55.35 -16.68
C GLY A 106 -14.61 -54.72 -15.29
N ILE A 107 -14.26 -55.51 -14.27
CA ILE A 107 -13.96 -54.98 -12.93
C ILE A 107 -12.81 -53.97 -13.02
N LEU A 108 -11.69 -54.30 -13.68
CA LEU A 108 -10.57 -53.36 -13.82
C LEU A 108 -11.00 -52.07 -14.53
N LEU A 109 -11.68 -52.19 -15.68
CA LEU A 109 -12.12 -51.06 -16.49
C LEU A 109 -13.07 -50.12 -15.73
N HIS A 110 -14.10 -50.66 -15.08
CA HIS A 110 -15.08 -49.88 -14.32
C HIS A 110 -14.55 -49.41 -12.95
N SER A 111 -13.45 -49.98 -12.44
CA SER A 111 -12.80 -49.51 -11.21
C SER A 111 -12.03 -48.20 -11.38
N VAL A 112 -11.52 -47.89 -12.58
CA VAL A 112 -10.59 -46.76 -12.78
C VAL A 112 -11.21 -45.42 -12.37
N ALA A 113 -12.43 -45.10 -12.82
CA ALA A 113 -13.05 -43.81 -12.51
C ALA A 113 -13.44 -43.64 -11.03
N PRO A 114 -14.11 -44.61 -10.35
CA PRO A 114 -14.33 -44.53 -8.91
C PRO A 114 -13.02 -44.47 -8.09
N ALA A 115 -12.00 -45.25 -8.45
CA ALA A 115 -10.70 -45.20 -7.76
C ALA A 115 -10.02 -43.84 -7.91
N LEU A 116 -10.04 -43.26 -9.12
CA LEU A 116 -9.56 -41.89 -9.35
C LEU A 116 -10.34 -40.87 -8.51
N LEU A 117 -11.68 -40.95 -8.43
CA LEU A 117 -12.49 -40.03 -7.62
C LEU A 117 -12.15 -40.10 -6.12
N ILE A 118 -11.97 -41.30 -5.56
CA ILE A 118 -11.59 -41.49 -4.15
C ILE A 118 -10.20 -40.89 -3.88
N LEU A 119 -9.22 -41.21 -4.74
CA LEU A 119 -7.86 -40.67 -4.62
C LEU A 119 -7.82 -39.14 -4.79
N LEU A 120 -8.65 -38.59 -5.69
CA LEU A 120 -8.76 -37.16 -5.93
C LEU A 120 -9.40 -36.43 -4.73
N ALA A 121 -10.40 -37.03 -4.09
CA ALA A 121 -11.05 -36.48 -2.89
C ALA A 121 -10.10 -36.44 -1.68
N GLU A 122 -9.29 -37.49 -1.48
CA GLU A 122 -8.28 -37.53 -0.43
C GLU A 122 -7.13 -36.53 -0.73
N ALA A 123 -6.60 -36.53 -1.95
CA ALA A 123 -5.57 -35.57 -2.38
C ALA A 123 -6.05 -34.11 -2.24
N ALA A 124 -7.28 -33.79 -2.65
CA ALA A 124 -7.87 -32.45 -2.48
C ALA A 124 -8.05 -32.07 -1.00
N THR A 125 -8.25 -33.05 -0.12
CA THR A 125 -8.32 -32.82 1.34
C THR A 125 -6.92 -32.56 1.91
N GLY A 126 -5.90 -33.30 1.47
CA GLY A 126 -4.50 -33.05 1.80
C GLY A 126 -4.00 -31.68 1.32
N TYR A 127 -4.26 -31.33 0.05
CA TYR A 127 -3.89 -30.01 -0.51
C TYR A 127 -4.59 -28.85 0.21
N ARG A 128 -5.86 -28.98 0.60
CA ARG A 128 -6.55 -27.96 1.39
C ARG A 128 -5.91 -27.78 2.76
N LYS A 129 -5.65 -28.86 3.50
CA LYS A 129 -4.94 -28.79 4.80
C LYS A 129 -3.56 -28.14 4.68
N TYR A 130 -2.79 -28.48 3.64
CA TYR A 130 -1.50 -27.85 3.35
C TYR A 130 -1.63 -26.35 3.03
N ALA A 131 -2.57 -25.96 2.17
CA ALA A 131 -2.79 -24.57 1.77
C ALA A 131 -3.29 -23.70 2.93
N THR A 132 -4.23 -24.18 3.75
CA THR A 132 -4.71 -23.48 4.95
C THR A 132 -3.57 -23.30 5.96
N ARG A 133 -2.77 -24.34 6.21
CA ARG A 133 -1.58 -24.24 7.06
C ARG A 133 -0.58 -23.21 6.54
N ARG A 134 -0.23 -23.25 5.24
CA ARG A 134 0.69 -22.29 4.60
C ARG A 134 0.17 -20.86 4.67
N ARG A 135 -1.14 -20.64 4.50
CA ARG A 135 -1.80 -19.35 4.71
C ARG A 135 -1.66 -18.87 6.16
N GLY A 136 -1.90 -19.74 7.14
CA GLY A 136 -1.71 -19.42 8.56
C GLY A 136 -0.27 -19.05 8.90
N GLU A 137 0.70 -19.86 8.46
CA GLU A 137 2.13 -19.60 8.62
C GLU A 137 2.53 -18.24 8.00
N LEU A 138 2.05 -17.93 6.78
CA LEU A 138 2.35 -16.66 6.12
C LEU A 138 1.67 -15.46 6.79
N THR A 139 0.42 -15.61 7.25
CA THR A 139 -0.33 -14.56 7.95
C THR A 139 0.34 -14.21 9.29
N ALA A 140 0.84 -15.22 10.01
CA ALA A 140 1.60 -15.01 11.24
C ALA A 140 2.91 -14.24 10.99
N ILE A 141 3.63 -14.56 9.91
CA ILE A 141 4.86 -13.83 9.51
C ILE A 141 4.54 -12.36 9.16
N ILE A 142 3.46 -12.09 8.45
CA ILE A 142 3.02 -10.73 8.14
C ILE A 142 2.71 -9.96 9.43
N ALA A 143 1.93 -10.54 10.34
CA ALA A 143 1.59 -9.91 11.62
C ALA A 143 2.81 -9.64 12.53
N THR A 144 3.83 -10.51 12.52
CA THR A 144 5.08 -10.23 13.26
C THR A 144 5.91 -9.13 12.60
N PHE A 145 5.93 -9.04 11.27
CA PHE A 145 6.60 -7.94 10.56
C PHE A 145 5.88 -6.59 10.77
N GLU A 146 4.55 -6.56 10.70
CA GLU A 146 3.74 -5.37 10.95
C GLU A 146 3.91 -4.85 12.39
N SER A 147 3.89 -5.73 13.38
CA SER A 147 4.12 -5.34 14.78
C SER A 147 5.56 -4.88 15.06
N ALA A 148 6.58 -5.50 14.44
CA ALA A 148 7.96 -5.02 14.50
C ALA A 148 8.12 -3.63 13.86
N LYS A 149 7.48 -3.39 12.70
CA LYS A 149 7.50 -2.09 12.01
C LYS A 149 6.73 -1.00 12.78
N ALA A 150 5.70 -1.39 13.53
CA ALA A 150 4.99 -0.48 14.43
C ALA A 150 5.85 -0.06 15.63
N THR A 151 6.52 -1.00 16.31
CA THR A 151 7.42 -0.66 17.42
C THR A 151 8.67 0.10 16.95
N GLU A 152 9.21 -0.21 15.77
CA GLU A 152 10.29 0.58 15.17
C GLU A 152 9.88 2.05 15.01
N ARG A 153 8.71 2.31 14.41
CA ARG A 153 8.14 3.66 14.27
C ARG A 153 7.94 4.36 15.62
N GLU A 154 7.38 3.68 16.61
CA GLU A 154 7.20 4.22 17.97
C GLU A 154 8.55 4.61 18.59
N THR A 155 9.59 3.78 18.47
CA THR A 155 10.93 4.13 18.98
C THR A 155 11.61 5.24 18.18
N ALA A 156 11.30 5.40 16.89
CA ALA A 156 11.83 6.47 16.05
C ALA A 156 11.16 7.81 16.40
N GLU A 157 9.82 7.83 16.51
CA GLU A 157 9.08 9.00 17.01
C GLU A 157 9.53 9.40 18.42
N LYS A 158 9.73 8.43 19.32
CA LYS A 158 10.20 8.72 20.67
C LYS A 158 11.61 9.34 20.65
N ARG A 159 12.53 8.80 19.85
CA ARG A 159 13.88 9.38 19.68
C ARG A 159 13.82 10.81 19.13
N ALA A 160 13.04 11.05 18.08
CA ALA A 160 12.86 12.38 17.50
C ALA A 160 12.25 13.38 18.50
N ARG A 161 11.29 12.95 19.34
CA ARG A 161 10.73 13.79 20.42
C ARG A 161 11.76 14.11 21.50
N GLU A 162 12.54 13.12 21.94
CA GLU A 162 13.62 13.34 22.92
C GLU A 162 14.73 14.25 22.35
N GLU A 163 15.07 14.13 21.07
CA GLU A 163 16.07 14.98 20.40
C GLU A 163 15.57 16.42 20.24
N ALA A 164 14.31 16.61 19.83
CA ALA A 164 13.67 17.92 19.79
C ALA A 164 13.55 18.58 21.19
N GLU A 165 13.30 17.80 22.24
CA GLU A 165 13.29 18.30 23.63
C GLU A 165 14.70 18.70 24.09
N ARG A 166 15.74 17.91 23.78
CA ARG A 166 17.15 18.26 24.08
C ARG A 166 17.57 19.53 23.34
N GLU A 167 17.21 19.69 22.07
CA GLU A 167 17.45 20.94 21.32
C GLU A 167 16.73 22.13 21.94
N ALA A 168 15.44 21.98 22.29
CA ALA A 168 14.66 23.03 22.92
C ALA A 168 15.22 23.42 24.30
N ALA A 169 15.75 22.46 25.06
CA ALA A 169 16.45 22.72 26.32
C ALA A 169 17.77 23.47 26.09
N ALA A 170 18.60 23.04 25.13
CA ALA A 170 19.85 23.72 24.81
C ALA A 170 19.64 25.17 24.34
N LYS A 171 18.65 25.40 23.46
CA LYS A 171 18.26 26.74 22.98
C LYS A 171 17.73 27.65 24.11
N ARG A 172 17.06 27.08 25.13
CA ARG A 172 16.66 27.82 26.35
C ARG A 172 17.86 28.17 27.23
N GLU A 173 18.79 27.24 27.43
CA GLU A 173 20.00 27.48 28.24
C GLU A 173 20.90 28.54 27.58
N GLU A 174 21.06 28.50 26.25
CA GLU A 174 21.79 29.51 25.49
C GLU A 174 21.17 30.91 25.64
N ALA A 175 19.84 31.01 25.48
CA ALA A 175 19.11 32.27 25.67
C ALA A 175 19.18 32.78 27.12
N GLU A 176 19.18 31.90 28.13
CA GLU A 176 19.36 32.28 29.53
C GLU A 176 20.79 32.78 29.81
N ARG A 177 21.82 32.10 29.28
CA ARG A 177 23.22 32.56 29.36
C ARG A 177 23.41 33.92 28.68
N GLU A 178 22.82 34.14 27.52
CA GLU A 178 22.86 35.43 26.82
C GLU A 178 22.14 36.54 27.60
N ALA A 179 20.97 36.24 28.16
CA ALA A 179 20.22 37.17 29.02
C ALA A 179 20.97 37.49 30.33
N ALA A 180 21.69 36.52 30.90
CA ALA A 180 22.55 36.73 32.07
C ALA A 180 23.76 37.62 31.74
N ALA A 181 24.44 37.37 30.62
CA ALA A 181 25.55 38.21 30.16
C ALA A 181 25.12 39.66 29.92
N LYS A 182 23.97 39.87 29.26
CA LYS A 182 23.37 41.21 29.04
C LYS A 182 23.00 41.92 30.36
N ARG A 183 22.55 41.19 31.38
CA ARG A 183 22.31 41.74 32.72
C ARG A 183 23.61 42.15 33.41
N GLU A 184 24.66 41.32 33.33
CA GLU A 184 25.96 41.63 33.93
C GLU A 184 26.61 42.85 33.25
N GLU A 185 26.53 42.96 31.92
CA GLU A 185 27.01 44.12 31.17
C GLU A 185 26.27 45.41 31.60
N ALA A 186 24.93 45.37 31.67
CA ALA A 186 24.13 46.50 32.14
C ALA A 186 24.41 46.88 33.61
N GLU A 187 24.68 45.91 34.48
CA GLU A 187 25.07 46.17 35.88
C GLU A 187 26.47 46.79 35.96
N ARG A 188 27.44 46.30 35.17
CA ARG A 188 28.79 46.89 35.06
C ARG A 188 28.72 48.33 34.54
N GLU A 189 27.89 48.60 33.53
CA GLU A 189 27.68 49.96 33.01
C GLU A 189 27.01 50.88 34.04
N ALA A 190 25.98 50.39 34.75
CA ALA A 190 25.34 51.12 35.83
C ALA A 190 26.29 51.40 37.01
N ALA A 191 27.17 50.46 37.35
CA ALA A 191 28.21 50.63 38.36
C ALA A 191 29.28 51.65 37.92
N ALA A 192 29.68 51.65 36.65
CA ALA A 192 30.59 52.66 36.08
C ALA A 192 29.96 54.06 36.14
N LYS A 193 28.70 54.21 35.70
CA LYS A 193 27.93 55.46 35.79
C LYS A 193 27.76 55.95 37.24
N ARG A 194 27.54 55.05 38.20
CA ARG A 194 27.53 55.37 39.64
C ARG A 194 28.90 55.87 40.13
N GLN A 195 30.00 55.22 39.76
CA GLN A 195 31.34 55.69 40.10
C GLN A 195 31.66 57.05 39.47
N GLU A 196 31.24 57.30 38.23
CA GLU A 196 31.47 58.59 37.57
C GLU A 196 30.67 59.71 38.24
N ALA A 197 29.38 59.49 38.50
CA ALA A 197 28.54 60.42 39.25
C ALA A 197 29.10 60.69 40.67
N GLN A 198 29.63 59.67 41.34
CA GLN A 198 30.28 59.83 42.64
C GLN A 198 31.61 60.62 42.53
N ARG A 199 32.45 60.36 41.52
CA ARG A 199 33.66 61.17 41.23
C ARG A 199 33.33 62.60 40.78
N GLU A 200 32.12 62.87 40.31
CA GLU A 200 31.64 64.23 40.06
C GLU A 200 31.11 64.88 41.34
N ALA A 201 30.35 64.15 42.17
CA ALA A 201 29.92 64.59 43.50
C ALA A 201 31.12 64.95 44.39
N ASP A 202 32.13 64.08 44.50
CA ASP A 202 33.42 64.35 45.15
C ASP A 202 34.10 65.63 44.64
N ARG A 203 34.01 65.92 43.33
CA ARG A 203 34.59 67.14 42.74
C ARG A 203 33.76 68.38 43.08
N ARG A 204 32.44 68.27 43.07
CA ARG A 204 31.51 69.33 43.49
C ARG A 204 31.71 69.63 44.98
N GLU A 205 31.75 68.61 45.84
CA GLU A 205 31.97 68.74 47.28
C GLU A 205 33.35 69.33 47.61
N ARG A 206 34.42 68.98 46.86
CA ARG A 206 35.74 69.63 47.03
C ARG A 206 35.74 71.08 46.57
N ALA A 207 35.02 71.42 45.49
CA ALA A 207 34.84 72.80 45.05
C ALA A 207 33.94 73.62 46.00
N GLU A 208 32.97 72.98 46.64
CA GLU A 208 32.07 73.57 47.63
C GLU A 208 32.77 73.75 48.99
N ASN A 209 33.54 72.77 49.47
CA ASN A 209 34.42 72.97 50.62
C ASN A 209 35.46 74.07 50.38
N ALA A 210 36.02 74.18 49.16
CA ALA A 210 36.90 75.30 48.81
C ALA A 210 36.16 76.66 48.75
N ARG A 211 34.85 76.69 48.48
CA ARG A 211 34.02 77.89 48.67
C ARG A 211 33.77 78.16 50.15
N LEU A 212 33.36 77.16 50.93
CA LEU A 212 33.09 77.25 52.36
C LEU A 212 34.33 77.64 53.19
N GLU A 213 35.55 77.29 52.75
CA GLU A 213 36.80 77.76 53.38
C GLU A 213 37.06 79.25 53.12
N ASN A 214 36.70 79.76 51.93
CA ASN A 214 36.73 81.20 51.63
C ASN A 214 35.58 81.94 52.34
N GLU A 215 34.37 81.37 52.35
CA GLU A 215 33.21 81.92 53.07
C GLU A 215 33.42 81.90 54.58
N ARG A 216 34.20 80.97 55.16
CA ARG A 216 34.59 81.02 56.58
C ARG A 216 35.35 82.30 56.92
N ARG A 217 36.24 82.78 56.04
CA ARG A 217 36.93 84.09 56.20
C ARG A 217 35.98 85.28 56.06
N GLN A 218 34.87 85.12 55.34
CA GLN A 218 33.80 86.12 55.21
C GLN A 218 32.85 86.10 56.43
N ALA A 219 32.50 84.91 56.92
CA ALA A 219 31.52 84.68 57.97
C ALA A 219 32.00 85.05 59.37
N GLU A 220 33.33 85.06 59.61
CA GLU A 220 33.93 85.59 60.84
C GLU A 220 33.61 87.08 61.06
N ILE A 221 33.27 87.82 60.00
CA ILE A 221 32.80 89.21 60.04
C ILE A 221 31.26 89.29 60.21
N GLU A 222 30.50 88.37 59.62
CA GLU A 222 29.03 88.39 59.66
C GLU A 222 28.39 87.71 60.88
N ALA A 223 29.13 86.89 61.63
CA ALA A 223 28.64 86.15 62.80
C ALA A 223 27.95 87.05 63.86
N ALA A 224 28.34 88.32 63.94
CA ALA A 224 27.73 89.33 64.82
C ALA A 224 26.26 89.70 64.49
N SER A 225 25.70 89.19 63.38
CA SER A 225 24.40 89.66 62.84
C SER A 225 23.26 88.64 62.80
N ARG A 226 23.54 87.34 62.96
CA ARG A 226 22.59 86.27 62.57
C ARG A 226 21.61 85.81 63.68
N ALA A 227 21.91 86.09 64.94
CA ALA A 227 21.09 85.76 66.13
C ALA A 227 19.74 86.54 66.25
N ARG A 228 19.15 86.94 65.13
CA ARG A 228 17.82 87.58 65.00
C ARG A 228 17.01 87.07 63.80
N ARG A 229 17.41 85.96 63.15
CA ARG A 229 16.68 85.37 62.01
C ARG A 229 16.11 83.97 62.29
N GLU A 230 16.76 83.22 63.16
CA GLU A 230 16.45 81.81 63.46
C GLU A 230 15.01 81.61 63.99
N GLU A 231 14.43 82.61 64.68
CA GLU A 231 13.06 82.59 65.20
C GLU A 231 11.97 82.64 64.09
N ILE A 232 12.31 83.06 62.87
CA ILE A 232 11.36 83.18 61.74
C ILE A 232 11.39 81.95 60.81
N GLU A 233 12.46 81.17 60.83
CA GLU A 233 12.60 79.98 59.96
C GLU A 233 11.88 78.74 60.56
N ALA A 234 11.85 78.61 61.89
CA ALA A 234 11.21 77.47 62.57
C ALA A 234 9.68 77.36 62.34
N GLU A 235 8.97 78.47 62.07
CA GLU A 235 7.55 78.44 61.70
C GLU A 235 7.35 78.10 60.21
N ARG A 236 8.28 78.52 59.34
CA ARG A 236 8.27 78.18 57.91
C ARG A 236 8.55 76.71 57.66
N GLU A 237 9.44 76.09 58.42
CA GLU A 237 9.70 74.65 58.31
C GLU A 237 8.46 73.80 58.58
N ARG A 238 7.58 74.20 59.51
CA ARG A 238 6.34 73.46 59.81
C ARG A 238 5.34 73.49 58.66
N LEU A 239 5.19 74.64 57.99
CA LEU A 239 4.36 74.75 56.79
C LEU A 239 5.00 73.99 55.62
N ALA A 240 6.30 74.16 55.37
CA ALA A 240 7.02 73.43 54.33
C ALA A 240 7.00 71.90 54.51
N LEU A 241 6.95 71.39 55.76
CA LEU A 241 6.75 69.96 56.01
C LEU A 241 5.37 69.49 55.55
N THR A 242 4.30 70.25 55.85
CA THR A 242 2.93 69.88 55.46
C THR A 242 2.66 70.00 53.96
N GLU A 243 3.26 70.99 53.29
CA GLU A 243 3.22 71.07 51.82
C GLU A 243 3.98 69.91 51.19
N ARG A 244 5.18 69.55 51.70
CA ARG A 244 5.95 68.40 51.20
C ARG A 244 5.23 67.06 51.44
N THR A 245 4.54 66.85 52.56
CA THR A 245 3.76 65.61 52.75
C THR A 245 2.57 65.55 51.80
N ALA A 246 1.89 66.68 51.55
CA ALA A 246 0.81 66.76 50.58
C ALA A 246 1.31 66.52 49.14
N GLU A 247 2.47 67.05 48.77
CA GLU A 247 3.11 66.83 47.46
C GLU A 247 3.57 65.37 47.28
N ILE A 248 4.12 64.74 48.33
CA ILE A 248 4.49 63.32 48.34
C ILE A 248 3.23 62.42 48.23
N GLU A 249 2.12 62.77 48.87
CA GLU A 249 0.86 62.03 48.68
C GLU A 249 0.24 62.26 47.30
N ALA A 250 0.27 63.49 46.77
CA ALA A 250 -0.25 63.79 45.44
C ALA A 250 0.56 63.10 44.33
N THR A 251 1.90 63.06 44.46
CA THR A 251 2.77 62.33 43.55
C THR A 251 2.59 60.81 43.67
N ARG A 252 2.44 60.27 44.89
CA ARG A 252 2.07 58.85 45.09
C ARG A 252 0.77 58.49 44.38
N ARG A 253 -0.33 59.20 44.64
CA ARG A 253 -1.64 58.96 44.00
C ARG A 253 -1.56 59.08 42.48
N LYS A 254 -0.75 60.01 41.95
CA LYS A 254 -0.49 60.11 40.51
C LYS A 254 0.26 58.88 39.97
N THR A 255 1.32 58.42 40.64
CA THR A 255 2.04 57.20 40.23
C THR A 255 1.19 55.93 40.38
N GLU A 256 0.32 55.87 41.39
CA GLU A 256 -0.61 54.75 41.59
C GLU A 256 -1.63 54.69 40.44
N ALA A 257 -2.25 55.82 40.08
CA ALA A 257 -3.15 55.92 38.93
C ALA A 257 -2.44 55.62 37.58
N GLU A 258 -1.18 56.05 37.42
CA GLU A 258 -0.38 55.76 36.21
C GLU A 258 0.02 54.27 36.13
N ILE A 259 0.23 53.61 37.27
CA ILE A 259 0.43 52.16 37.36
C ILE A 259 -0.87 51.39 37.07
N GLU A 260 -2.02 51.88 37.53
CA GLU A 260 -3.32 51.25 37.22
C GLU A 260 -3.71 51.41 35.74
N ASP A 261 -3.55 52.60 35.15
CA ASP A 261 -3.77 52.82 33.71
C ASP A 261 -2.81 51.96 32.87
N ARG A 262 -1.53 51.86 33.23
CA ARG A 262 -0.61 50.90 32.59
C ARG A 262 -1.11 49.46 32.71
N ARG A 263 -1.56 49.01 33.90
CA ARG A 263 -2.08 47.65 34.09
C ARG A 263 -3.33 47.37 33.26
N LEU A 264 -4.25 48.33 33.14
CA LEU A 264 -5.45 48.21 32.32
C LEU A 264 -5.10 48.11 30.83
N ARG A 265 -4.12 48.91 30.36
CA ARG A 265 -3.58 48.80 28.99
C ARG A 265 -2.90 47.46 28.75
N GLU A 266 -2.02 47.00 29.66
CA GLU A 266 -1.37 45.68 29.57
C GLU A 266 -2.38 44.52 29.59
N GLN A 267 -3.49 44.65 30.33
CA GLN A 267 -4.57 43.65 30.31
C GLN A 267 -5.34 43.67 28.99
N TRP A 268 -5.69 44.85 28.48
CA TRP A 268 -6.37 45.02 27.19
C TRP A 268 -5.51 44.53 26.02
N GLU A 269 -4.22 44.84 26.00
CA GLU A 269 -3.26 44.35 25.00
C GLU A 269 -3.11 42.82 25.03
N ARG A 270 -3.13 42.21 26.23
CA ARG A 270 -3.15 40.74 26.36
C ARG A 270 -4.46 40.14 25.85
N GLU A 271 -5.61 40.72 26.21
CA GLU A 271 -6.91 40.22 25.78
C GLU A 271 -7.09 40.34 24.25
N GLN A 272 -6.64 41.45 23.64
CA GLN A 272 -6.60 41.57 22.18
C GLN A 272 -5.63 40.56 21.56
N ALA A 273 -4.42 40.40 22.10
CA ALA A 273 -3.47 39.41 21.59
C ALA A 273 -3.95 37.96 21.74
N GLU A 274 -4.77 37.63 22.74
CA GLU A 274 -5.41 36.31 22.85
C GLU A 274 -6.55 36.15 21.84
N ARG A 275 -7.40 37.17 21.66
CA ARG A 275 -8.43 37.16 20.60
C ARG A 275 -7.84 37.06 19.21
N ASP A 276 -6.73 37.75 18.92
CA ASP A 276 -6.00 37.65 17.65
C ASP A 276 -5.40 36.26 17.45
N ARG A 277 -4.86 35.62 18.50
CA ARG A 277 -4.40 34.23 18.46
C ARG A 277 -5.54 33.23 18.29
N GLU A 278 -6.73 33.51 18.81
CA GLU A 278 -7.93 32.68 18.59
C GLU A 278 -8.45 32.84 17.16
N ALA A 279 -8.54 34.07 16.65
CA ALA A 279 -8.90 34.35 15.26
C ALA A 279 -7.89 33.72 14.27
N ALA A 280 -6.59 33.78 14.57
CA ALA A 280 -5.54 33.13 13.77
C ALA A 280 -5.71 31.59 13.77
N ARG A 281 -5.90 30.96 14.93
CA ARG A 281 -6.14 29.51 15.04
C ARG A 281 -7.44 29.09 14.36
N GLN A 282 -8.51 29.87 14.46
CA GLN A 282 -9.76 29.62 13.72
C GLN A 282 -9.57 29.75 12.21
N ALA A 283 -8.83 30.76 11.74
CA ALA A 283 -8.50 30.91 10.32
C ALA A 283 -7.58 29.80 9.79
N GLU A 284 -6.69 29.24 10.62
CA GLU A 284 -5.87 28.08 10.31
C GLU A 284 -6.71 26.80 10.22
N ILE A 285 -7.61 26.56 11.18
CA ILE A 285 -8.56 25.43 11.14
C ILE A 285 -9.44 25.49 9.90
N VAL A 286 -10.04 26.65 9.59
CA VAL A 286 -10.90 26.83 8.40
C VAL A 286 -10.12 26.61 7.10
N LYS A 287 -8.84 26.99 7.03
CA LYS A 287 -7.97 26.67 5.88
C LYS A 287 -7.70 25.17 5.77
N ALA A 288 -7.39 24.51 6.88
CA ALA A 288 -7.12 23.07 6.91
C ALA A 288 -8.38 22.25 6.55
N GLU A 289 -9.56 22.66 7.02
CA GLU A 289 -10.84 22.05 6.64
C GLU A 289 -11.13 22.25 5.14
N ALA A 290 -10.92 23.46 4.60
CA ALA A 290 -11.09 23.72 3.17
C ALA A 290 -10.12 22.92 2.28
N GLN A 291 -8.86 22.77 2.71
CA GLN A 291 -7.86 21.92 2.03
C GLN A 291 -8.26 20.43 2.10
N ALA A 292 -8.73 19.96 3.25
CA ALA A 292 -9.22 18.58 3.41
C ALA A 292 -10.49 18.31 2.58
N GLU A 293 -11.37 19.31 2.40
CA GLU A 293 -12.54 19.20 1.52
C GLU A 293 -12.14 19.19 0.04
N ALA A 294 -11.16 20.01 -0.36
CA ALA A 294 -10.62 20.00 -1.73
C ALA A 294 -9.99 18.64 -2.09
N LEU A 295 -9.11 18.11 -1.24
CA LEU A 295 -8.49 16.79 -1.43
C LEU A 295 -9.52 15.65 -1.46
N ARG A 296 -10.61 15.74 -0.70
CA ARG A 296 -11.71 14.77 -0.77
C ARG A 296 -12.45 14.82 -2.10
N LYS A 297 -12.76 16.01 -2.61
CA LYS A 297 -13.41 16.20 -3.92
C LYS A 297 -12.53 15.73 -5.07
N GLU A 298 -11.22 15.95 -4.98
CA GLU A 298 -10.27 15.44 -5.96
C GLU A 298 -10.20 13.91 -5.93
N ALA A 299 -10.04 13.30 -4.75
CA ALA A 299 -10.02 11.85 -4.59
C ALA A 299 -11.33 11.18 -5.04
N GLU A 300 -12.48 11.83 -4.83
CA GLU A 300 -13.78 11.36 -5.34
C GLU A 300 -13.86 11.44 -6.87
N ALA A 301 -13.38 12.53 -7.48
CA ALA A 301 -13.31 12.67 -8.94
C ALA A 301 -12.34 11.67 -9.58
N GLN A 302 -11.17 11.43 -8.98
CA GLN A 302 -10.23 10.39 -9.41
C GLN A 302 -10.85 8.99 -9.31
N ALA A 303 -11.58 8.70 -8.22
CA ALA A 303 -12.29 7.42 -8.05
C ALA A 303 -13.45 7.25 -9.04
N GLU A 304 -14.15 8.33 -9.42
CA GLU A 304 -15.18 8.29 -10.47
C GLU A 304 -14.57 8.07 -11.86
N ALA A 305 -13.43 8.70 -12.16
CA ALA A 305 -12.69 8.52 -13.41
C ALA A 305 -12.22 7.06 -13.57
N LEU A 306 -11.58 6.48 -12.55
CA LEU A 306 -11.13 5.08 -12.54
C LEU A 306 -12.30 4.09 -12.68
N ARG A 307 -13.48 4.40 -12.12
CA ARG A 307 -14.70 3.59 -12.33
C ARG A 307 -15.17 3.62 -13.79
N LYS A 308 -15.19 4.79 -14.42
CA LYS A 308 -15.58 4.94 -15.84
C LYS A 308 -14.59 4.25 -16.77
N GLU A 309 -13.29 4.32 -16.47
CA GLU A 309 -12.25 3.60 -17.22
C GLU A 309 -12.41 2.08 -17.08
N ALA A 310 -12.63 1.57 -15.87
CA ALA A 310 -12.87 0.15 -15.63
C ALA A 310 -14.16 -0.36 -16.29
N GLU A 311 -15.23 0.44 -16.31
CA GLU A 311 -16.49 0.10 -16.98
C GLU A 311 -16.32 0.07 -18.51
N ALA A 312 -15.63 1.08 -19.09
CA ALA A 312 -15.31 1.10 -20.52
C ALA A 312 -14.38 -0.06 -20.95
N ALA A 313 -13.40 -0.42 -20.10
CA ALA A 313 -12.55 -1.59 -20.33
C ALA A 313 -13.36 -2.90 -20.32
N ALA A 314 -14.28 -3.06 -19.36
CA ALA A 314 -15.16 -4.21 -19.28
C ALA A 314 -16.14 -4.29 -20.47
N GLU A 315 -16.64 -3.16 -20.97
CA GLU A 315 -17.45 -3.12 -22.20
C GLU A 315 -16.62 -3.51 -23.43
N ALA A 316 -15.39 -3.00 -23.56
CA ALA A 316 -14.47 -3.37 -24.64
C ALA A 316 -14.14 -4.87 -24.64
N GLU A 317 -13.90 -5.49 -23.47
CA GLU A 317 -13.72 -6.94 -23.35
C GLU A 317 -14.99 -7.71 -23.77
N ARG A 318 -16.19 -7.23 -23.42
CA ARG A 318 -17.45 -7.87 -23.83
C ARG A 318 -17.69 -7.79 -25.33
N ILE A 319 -17.44 -6.63 -25.96
CA ILE A 319 -17.51 -6.44 -27.42
C ILE A 319 -16.52 -7.39 -28.12
N ARG A 320 -15.30 -7.49 -27.60
CA ARG A 320 -14.28 -8.40 -28.11
C ARG A 320 -14.69 -9.87 -27.98
N ALA A 321 -15.18 -10.29 -26.82
CA ALA A 321 -15.64 -11.66 -26.60
C ALA A 321 -16.82 -12.03 -27.52
N GLU A 322 -17.74 -11.10 -27.79
CA GLU A 322 -18.82 -11.32 -28.75
C GLU A 322 -18.31 -11.42 -30.20
N ALA A 323 -17.34 -10.57 -30.59
CA ALA A 323 -16.71 -10.65 -31.90
C ALA A 323 -15.96 -11.98 -32.12
N GLU A 324 -15.20 -12.44 -31.11
CA GLU A 324 -14.52 -13.74 -31.14
C GLU A 324 -15.54 -14.91 -31.20
N ALA A 325 -16.67 -14.81 -30.48
CA ALA A 325 -17.75 -15.81 -30.56
C ALA A 325 -18.43 -15.86 -31.94
N ARG A 326 -18.73 -14.71 -32.55
CA ARG A 326 -19.29 -14.61 -33.91
C ARG A 326 -18.33 -15.20 -34.95
N ALA A 327 -17.03 -14.90 -34.85
CA ALA A 327 -16.00 -15.45 -35.73
C ALA A 327 -15.89 -16.98 -35.64
N LEU A 328 -16.04 -17.56 -34.44
CA LEU A 328 -16.11 -19.02 -34.26
C LEU A 328 -17.36 -19.63 -34.91
N GLU A 329 -18.52 -18.97 -34.82
CA GLU A 329 -19.75 -19.44 -35.45
C GLU A 329 -19.66 -19.39 -37.00
N GLU A 330 -19.02 -18.37 -37.56
CA GLU A 330 -18.73 -18.28 -39.00
C GLU A 330 -17.72 -19.34 -39.46
N ALA A 331 -16.66 -19.57 -38.69
CA ALA A 331 -15.71 -20.65 -38.96
C ALA A 331 -16.39 -22.03 -38.93
N GLU A 332 -17.33 -22.27 -38.02
CA GLU A 332 -18.21 -23.44 -38.00
C GLU A 332 -19.09 -23.54 -39.24
N LYS A 333 -19.76 -22.45 -39.66
CA LYS A 333 -20.60 -22.41 -40.87
C LYS A 333 -19.77 -22.76 -42.12
N ILE A 334 -18.59 -22.18 -42.29
CA ILE A 334 -17.65 -22.47 -43.40
C ILE A 334 -17.19 -23.94 -43.34
N LYS A 335 -16.88 -24.47 -42.15
CA LYS A 335 -16.48 -25.87 -41.95
C LYS A 335 -17.60 -26.85 -42.30
N ARG A 336 -18.85 -26.52 -41.96
CA ARG A 336 -20.05 -27.30 -42.33
C ARG A 336 -20.32 -27.26 -43.84
N GLN A 337 -20.23 -26.08 -44.48
CA GLN A 337 -20.33 -25.95 -45.94
C GLN A 337 -19.27 -26.80 -46.66
N ARG A 338 -17.99 -26.66 -46.29
CA ARG A 338 -16.89 -27.46 -46.86
C ARG A 338 -17.04 -28.96 -46.63
N ALA A 339 -17.71 -29.40 -45.56
CA ALA A 339 -18.03 -30.80 -45.32
C ALA A 339 -19.13 -31.31 -46.29
N LEU A 340 -20.17 -30.50 -46.53
CA LEU A 340 -21.23 -30.80 -47.50
C LEU A 340 -20.68 -30.83 -48.94
N GLU A 341 -19.83 -29.87 -49.32
CA GLU A 341 -19.14 -29.85 -50.62
C GLU A 341 -18.29 -31.11 -50.81
N ARG A 342 -17.53 -31.52 -49.80
CA ARG A 342 -16.73 -32.77 -49.84
C ARG A 342 -17.62 -34.03 -49.96
N ALA A 343 -18.78 -34.05 -49.33
CA ALA A 343 -19.75 -35.15 -49.47
C ALA A 343 -20.36 -35.19 -50.90
N ALA A 344 -20.71 -34.03 -51.46
CA ALA A 344 -21.21 -33.90 -52.83
C ALA A 344 -20.14 -34.26 -53.88
N ALA A 345 -18.87 -33.88 -53.64
CA ALA A 345 -17.75 -34.29 -54.47
C ALA A 345 -17.52 -35.81 -54.39
N LYS A 346 -17.60 -36.40 -53.19
CA LYS A 346 -17.42 -37.85 -52.99
C LYS A 346 -18.53 -38.70 -53.64
N SER A 347 -19.77 -38.20 -53.70
CA SER A 347 -20.87 -38.87 -54.42
C SER A 347 -20.80 -38.73 -55.95
N ARG A 348 -20.11 -37.70 -56.47
CA ARG A 348 -19.75 -37.64 -57.90
C ARG A 348 -18.55 -38.54 -58.24
N GLY A 349 -17.54 -38.57 -57.37
CA GLY A 349 -16.30 -39.35 -57.55
C GLY A 349 -16.47 -40.88 -57.55
N THR A 350 -17.64 -41.40 -57.19
CA THR A 350 -17.95 -42.84 -57.22
C THR A 350 -18.36 -43.39 -58.59
N SER A 351 -18.36 -42.56 -59.66
CA SER A 351 -18.60 -43.01 -61.04
C SER A 351 -17.33 -43.21 -61.87
N GLU A 352 -16.21 -42.55 -61.54
CA GLU A 352 -14.99 -42.55 -62.36
C GLU A 352 -13.73 -42.62 -61.47
N SER A 353 -13.25 -43.85 -61.21
CA SER A 353 -11.97 -44.09 -60.52
C SER A 353 -11.32 -45.41 -60.95
N ALA A 354 -11.06 -45.53 -62.25
CA ALA A 354 -10.33 -46.66 -62.84
C ALA A 354 -9.32 -46.16 -63.88
N GLY A 355 -8.23 -45.51 -63.43
CA GLY A 355 -7.16 -45.10 -64.36
C GLY A 355 -6.02 -44.26 -63.77
N ALA A 356 -4.90 -44.32 -64.47
CA ALA A 356 -3.76 -43.38 -64.49
C ALA A 356 -2.96 -43.10 -63.20
N ARG A 357 -1.72 -43.63 -63.19
CA ARG A 357 -0.56 -43.02 -62.49
C ARG A 357 -0.18 -41.69 -63.17
N ALA A 358 0.39 -40.75 -62.41
CA ALA A 358 1.47 -39.87 -62.88
C ALA A 358 2.25 -39.23 -61.71
N SER A 359 3.40 -38.64 -62.01
CA SER A 359 4.33 -37.97 -61.08
C SER A 359 4.61 -36.52 -61.55
N ILE A 360 5.60 -35.83 -60.95
CA ILE A 360 6.16 -34.50 -61.37
C ILE A 360 5.27 -33.29 -60.97
N SER A 361 5.76 -32.08 -60.66
CA SER A 361 6.91 -31.62 -59.85
C SER A 361 6.74 -30.14 -59.48
N SER A 362 7.59 -29.62 -58.58
CA SER A 362 8.11 -28.22 -58.50
C SER A 362 7.28 -27.00 -58.98
N GLY A 363 7.09 -26.00 -58.11
CA GLY A 363 7.44 -24.61 -58.45
C GLY A 363 6.48 -23.44 -58.14
N ARG A 364 6.79 -22.71 -57.04
CA ARG A 364 6.95 -21.23 -56.94
C ARG A 364 5.76 -20.26 -57.22
N THR A 365 5.89 -19.03 -56.67
CA THR A 365 5.16 -17.76 -56.99
C THR A 365 3.64 -17.70 -56.75
N SER A 366 2.99 -16.54 -56.50
CA SER A 366 3.40 -15.25 -55.89
C SER A 366 2.14 -14.43 -55.48
N GLU A 367 2.35 -13.28 -54.83
CA GLU A 367 1.52 -12.05 -54.82
C GLU A 367 0.01 -12.01 -54.44
N SER A 368 -0.28 -11.07 -53.52
CA SER A 368 -1.49 -10.21 -53.43
C SER A 368 -2.85 -10.81 -53.05
N GLY A 369 -3.73 -10.11 -52.31
CA GLY A 369 -3.56 -8.84 -51.58
C GLY A 369 -4.90 -8.12 -51.27
N VAL A 370 -4.85 -7.07 -50.43
CA VAL A 370 -5.87 -5.99 -50.26
C VAL A 370 -7.20 -6.38 -49.56
N ALA A 371 -7.82 -5.60 -48.65
CA ALA A 371 -7.40 -4.53 -47.73
C ALA A 371 -8.57 -4.16 -46.74
N LEU A 372 -8.37 -3.06 -45.97
CA LEU A 372 -9.32 -2.32 -45.09
C LEU A 372 -9.43 -2.89 -43.64
N SER A 373 -8.98 -2.24 -42.55
CA SER A 373 -9.06 -0.83 -42.05
C SER A 373 -10.38 -0.58 -41.28
N ALA A 374 -10.45 0.11 -40.13
CA ALA A 374 -9.54 1.04 -39.43
C ALA A 374 -9.59 0.77 -37.88
N VAL A 375 -8.99 1.52 -36.93
CA VAL A 375 -8.26 2.82 -36.94
C VAL A 375 -6.85 2.69 -36.27
N PRO A 376 -6.35 3.36 -35.18
CA PRO A 376 -4.91 3.32 -34.84
C PRO A 376 -4.54 2.70 -33.47
N ALA A 377 -3.24 2.42 -33.29
CA ALA A 377 -2.50 2.49 -32.02
C ALA A 377 -1.04 2.91 -32.33
N LEU A 378 -0.45 3.79 -31.52
CA LEU A 378 0.94 4.25 -31.74
C LEU A 378 1.94 3.28 -31.11
N THR A 379 2.66 2.49 -31.92
CA THR A 379 4.03 1.97 -31.62
C THR A 379 4.57 1.14 -32.80
N ALA A 380 5.88 0.80 -32.74
CA ALA A 380 6.54 -0.21 -33.59
C ALA A 380 6.50 0.00 -35.12
N SER A 381 7.23 1.02 -35.60
CA SER A 381 7.56 1.22 -37.02
C SER A 381 8.10 -0.06 -37.69
N GLU A 382 7.51 -0.48 -38.81
CA GLU A 382 8.03 -1.50 -39.71
C GLU A 382 9.31 -1.04 -40.43
N ASN A 383 10.44 -1.05 -39.73
CA ASN A 383 11.76 -0.92 -40.33
C ASN A 383 12.65 -2.05 -39.83
N GLY A 384 13.23 -2.82 -40.75
CA GLY A 384 14.24 -3.86 -40.49
C GLY A 384 15.59 -3.32 -39.99
N GLY A 385 15.61 -2.12 -39.40
CA GLY A 385 16.78 -1.50 -38.82
C GLY A 385 17.26 -2.29 -37.61
N ARG A 386 18.40 -2.96 -37.74
CA ARG A 386 19.09 -3.62 -36.63
C ARG A 386 19.34 -2.59 -35.52
N VAL A 387 18.58 -2.69 -34.42
CA VAL A 387 18.63 -1.75 -33.29
C VAL A 387 20.10 -1.47 -32.91
N PRO A 388 20.51 -0.19 -32.79
CA PRO A 388 21.90 0.19 -32.47
C PRO A 388 22.44 -0.54 -31.26
N ARG A 389 23.77 -0.68 -31.21
CA ARG A 389 24.42 -1.43 -30.14
C ARG A 389 24.21 -0.73 -28.81
N GLU A 390 24.46 0.58 -28.74
CA GLU A 390 24.25 1.40 -27.54
C GLU A 390 22.81 1.26 -27.00
N VAL A 391 21.80 1.36 -27.85
CA VAL A 391 20.38 1.23 -27.44
C VAL A 391 20.08 -0.15 -26.84
N ARG A 392 20.67 -1.23 -27.38
CA ARG A 392 20.53 -2.58 -26.82
C ARG A 392 21.38 -2.82 -25.56
N GLU A 393 22.35 -1.96 -25.27
CA GLU A 393 23.14 -1.99 -24.04
C GLU A 393 22.44 -1.15 -22.95
N LYS A 394 21.89 0.03 -23.28
CA LYS A 394 21.03 0.81 -22.35
C LYS A 394 19.80 0.01 -21.89
N GLN A 395 19.07 -0.63 -22.82
CA GLN A 395 17.96 -1.55 -22.51
C GLN A 395 18.33 -2.76 -21.62
N ARG A 396 19.62 -3.09 -21.48
CA ARG A 396 20.07 -4.15 -20.58
C ARG A 396 20.36 -3.59 -19.19
N ASP A 397 21.02 -2.43 -19.12
CA ASP A 397 21.30 -1.74 -17.85
C ASP A 397 20.00 -1.29 -17.18
N GLU A 398 19.06 -0.69 -17.92
CA GLU A 398 17.70 -0.32 -17.45
C GLU A 398 16.95 -1.54 -16.87
N ALA A 399 16.99 -2.67 -17.57
CA ALA A 399 16.36 -3.92 -17.11
C ALA A 399 17.06 -4.53 -15.89
N GLU A 400 18.39 -4.38 -15.76
CA GLU A 400 19.14 -4.82 -14.59
C GLU A 400 18.89 -3.93 -13.37
N ARG A 401 18.92 -2.60 -13.55
CA ARG A 401 18.57 -1.60 -12.52
C ARG A 401 17.17 -1.80 -11.99
N TYR A 402 16.18 -2.03 -12.86
CA TYR A 402 14.81 -2.35 -12.44
C TYR A 402 14.72 -3.61 -11.57
N ILE A 403 15.40 -4.70 -11.96
CA ILE A 403 15.43 -5.95 -11.18
C ILE A 403 16.18 -5.75 -9.86
N ALA A 404 17.23 -4.93 -9.84
CA ALA A 404 17.96 -4.55 -8.63
C ALA A 404 17.07 -3.73 -7.67
N LYS A 405 16.40 -2.67 -8.17
CA LYS A 405 15.43 -1.84 -7.42
C LYS A 405 14.30 -2.68 -6.80
N CYS A 406 13.76 -3.65 -7.55
CA CYS A 406 12.81 -4.63 -7.01
C CYS A 406 13.43 -5.52 -5.92
N SER A 407 14.65 -6.03 -6.13
CA SER A 407 15.34 -6.90 -5.17
C SER A 407 15.67 -6.20 -3.85
N LEU A 408 16.12 -4.93 -3.91
CA LEU A 408 16.43 -4.10 -2.74
C LEU A 408 15.17 -3.69 -1.96
N SER A 409 14.07 -3.42 -2.66
CA SER A 409 12.76 -3.13 -2.03
C SER A 409 12.03 -4.38 -1.51
N GLY A 410 12.59 -5.58 -1.69
CA GLY A 410 11.97 -6.85 -1.29
C GLY A 410 10.78 -7.28 -2.16
N ILE A 411 10.56 -6.61 -3.30
CA ILE A 411 9.45 -6.85 -4.22
C ILE A 411 9.88 -7.87 -5.29
N ALA A 412 9.01 -8.84 -5.59
CA ALA A 412 9.25 -9.75 -6.70
C ALA A 412 9.11 -8.99 -8.04
N PRO A 413 10.17 -8.91 -8.89
CA PRO A 413 10.09 -8.19 -10.16
C PRO A 413 9.13 -8.89 -11.12
N ASP A 414 8.27 -8.11 -11.78
CA ASP A 414 7.37 -8.59 -12.82
C ASP A 414 8.15 -8.97 -14.09
N LEU A 415 8.43 -10.27 -14.21
CA LEU A 415 9.21 -10.84 -15.31
C LEU A 415 8.43 -10.89 -16.63
N GLU A 416 7.09 -10.93 -16.58
CA GLU A 416 6.24 -11.00 -17.76
C GLU A 416 6.10 -9.62 -18.41
N ARG A 417 5.86 -8.57 -17.61
CA ARG A 417 5.95 -7.19 -18.06
C ARG A 417 7.33 -6.85 -18.61
N LEU A 418 8.42 -7.33 -17.99
CA LEU A 418 9.78 -7.12 -18.49
C LEU A 418 10.02 -7.82 -19.84
N ALA A 419 9.55 -9.05 -20.02
CA ALA A 419 9.64 -9.79 -21.29
C ALA A 419 8.90 -9.05 -22.41
N ASN A 420 7.69 -8.57 -22.12
CA ASN A 420 6.84 -7.83 -23.05
C ASN A 420 7.44 -6.46 -23.42
N GLN A 421 7.86 -5.65 -22.43
CA GLN A 421 8.40 -4.30 -22.63
C GLN A 421 9.67 -4.30 -23.49
N TYR A 422 10.53 -5.31 -23.33
CA TYR A 422 11.79 -5.39 -24.07
C TYR A 422 11.75 -6.34 -25.28
N GLY A 423 10.59 -6.97 -25.57
CA GLY A 423 10.34 -7.80 -26.75
C GLY A 423 11.20 -9.07 -26.83
N LYS A 424 11.55 -9.68 -25.70
CA LYS A 424 12.56 -10.76 -25.60
C LYS A 424 12.06 -11.87 -24.68
N GLY A 425 12.12 -13.12 -25.16
CA GLY A 425 11.60 -14.30 -24.44
C GLY A 425 12.32 -14.61 -23.12
N GLU A 426 11.69 -15.51 -22.34
CA GLU A 426 12.02 -15.85 -20.94
C GLU A 426 13.52 -16.02 -20.64
N THR A 427 14.29 -16.62 -21.55
CA THR A 427 15.73 -16.86 -21.38
C THR A 427 16.52 -15.56 -21.21
N TRP A 428 16.17 -14.49 -21.93
CA TRP A 428 16.83 -13.19 -21.81
C TRP A 428 16.53 -12.53 -20.45
N VAL A 429 15.29 -12.62 -19.99
CA VAL A 429 14.89 -12.11 -18.67
C VAL A 429 15.62 -12.87 -17.56
N GLY A 430 15.69 -14.20 -17.64
CA GLY A 430 16.47 -15.02 -16.71
C GLY A 430 17.96 -14.64 -16.66
N ASP A 431 18.55 -14.27 -17.79
CA ASP A 431 19.92 -13.74 -17.83
C ASP A 431 20.06 -12.34 -17.22
N ARG A 432 19.05 -11.46 -17.35
CA ARG A 432 19.07 -10.15 -16.66
C ARG A 432 18.93 -10.32 -15.16
N VAL A 433 18.04 -11.21 -14.68
CA VAL A 433 17.91 -11.53 -13.24
C VAL A 433 19.22 -12.07 -12.65
N ARG A 434 19.90 -12.98 -13.36
CA ARG A 434 21.23 -13.45 -12.95
C ARG A 434 22.28 -12.33 -12.94
N THR A 435 22.26 -11.45 -13.93
CA THR A 435 23.26 -10.37 -14.04
C THR A 435 23.05 -9.31 -12.95
N ALA A 436 21.83 -8.81 -12.75
CA ALA A 436 21.49 -7.83 -11.71
C ALA A 436 21.86 -8.32 -10.30
N LYS A 437 21.52 -9.58 -9.96
CA LYS A 437 21.88 -10.19 -8.67
C LYS A 437 23.39 -10.38 -8.49
N ARG A 438 24.15 -10.55 -9.57
CA ARG A 438 25.61 -10.62 -9.52
C ARG A 438 26.22 -9.24 -9.31
N ARG A 439 25.75 -8.21 -10.02
CA ARG A 439 26.23 -6.82 -9.87
C ARG A 439 25.99 -6.30 -8.45
N LEU A 440 24.80 -6.53 -7.87
CA LEU A 440 24.50 -6.26 -6.46
C LEU A 440 25.39 -7.02 -5.44
N ALA A 441 26.19 -8.01 -5.86
CA ALA A 441 27.05 -8.81 -4.98
C ALA A 441 28.55 -8.70 -5.31
N GLU A 442 28.92 -8.06 -6.43
CA GLU A 442 30.30 -8.04 -6.97
C GLU A 442 30.75 -6.65 -7.47
N GLU A 443 29.85 -5.66 -7.57
CA GLU A 443 30.12 -4.34 -8.19
C GLU A 443 29.92 -3.21 -7.17
N ASP A 444 31.01 -2.82 -6.49
CA ASP A 444 31.03 -1.72 -5.51
C ASP A 444 30.42 -0.44 -6.10
N GLY A 445 29.49 0.20 -5.38
CA GLY A 445 28.78 1.40 -5.84
C GLY A 445 27.57 1.14 -6.74
N PHE A 446 27.32 -0.11 -7.18
CA PHE A 446 26.15 -0.41 -8.01
C PHE A 446 24.84 -0.27 -7.23
N GLU A 447 24.79 -0.77 -5.99
CA GLU A 447 23.63 -0.65 -5.10
C GLU A 447 23.29 0.81 -4.82
N GLU A 448 24.29 1.62 -4.43
CA GLU A 448 24.12 3.06 -4.18
C GLU A 448 23.64 3.79 -5.44
N SER A 449 24.14 3.43 -6.63
CA SER A 449 23.66 4.02 -7.89
C SER A 449 22.23 3.63 -8.24
N VAL A 450 21.75 2.46 -7.81
CA VAL A 450 20.36 2.00 -7.99
C VAL A 450 19.44 2.63 -6.95
N ILE A 451 19.95 2.96 -5.76
CA ILE A 451 19.22 3.71 -4.73
C ILE A 451 19.10 5.20 -5.12
N ALA A 452 20.14 5.82 -5.67
CA ALA A 452 20.07 7.20 -6.19
C ALA A 452 19.09 7.32 -7.37
N ASP A 453 19.23 6.48 -8.40
CA ASP A 453 18.28 6.33 -9.53
C ASP A 453 16.86 5.91 -9.06
N ALA A 454 16.71 5.45 -7.82
CA ALA A 454 15.42 5.21 -7.19
C ALA A 454 14.82 6.41 -6.45
N LEU A 455 15.62 7.40 -6.06
CA LEU A 455 15.23 8.59 -5.33
C LEU A 455 14.98 9.79 -6.26
N ASP A 456 15.83 10.01 -7.26
CA ASP A 456 15.66 11.10 -8.25
C ASP A 456 14.25 11.09 -8.90
N VAL A 457 13.72 9.89 -9.16
CA VAL A 457 12.37 9.66 -9.72
C VAL A 457 11.25 10.17 -8.81
N PHE A 458 11.47 10.26 -7.49
CA PHE A 458 10.49 10.87 -6.57
C PHE A 458 10.62 12.40 -6.49
N GLU A 459 11.77 12.98 -6.85
CA GLU A 459 11.93 14.44 -6.91
C GLU A 459 11.29 15.02 -8.18
N ASP A 460 11.51 14.39 -9.35
CA ASP A 460 10.87 14.76 -10.64
C ASP A 460 9.31 14.73 -10.56
N ASP A 461 8.73 13.69 -9.96
CA ASP A 461 7.27 13.62 -9.74
C ASP A 461 6.79 14.74 -8.78
N SER A 462 7.61 15.14 -7.81
CA SER A 462 7.25 16.18 -6.83
C SER A 462 7.26 17.60 -7.40
N ASP A 463 8.22 17.94 -8.25
CA ASP A 463 8.25 19.23 -8.95
C ASP A 463 7.12 19.31 -10.00
N SER A 464 6.74 18.18 -10.61
CA SER A 464 5.59 18.13 -11.54
C SER A 464 4.26 18.49 -10.86
N ALA A 465 4.12 18.17 -9.56
CA ALA A 465 2.95 18.49 -8.76
C ALA A 465 2.96 19.94 -8.20
N GLY A 466 4.07 20.67 -8.32
CA GLY A 466 4.21 22.06 -7.85
C GLY A 466 3.83 23.14 -8.86
N ALA A 467 3.43 22.76 -10.08
CA ALA A 467 3.30 23.66 -11.24
C ALA A 467 1.88 23.77 -11.83
N ALA A 468 0.84 23.38 -11.08
CA ALA A 468 -0.58 23.44 -11.46
C ALA A 468 -1.45 24.16 -10.42
#